data_AF-A0A934FIZ9-F1
#
_entry.id   AF-A0A934FIZ9-F1
#
_cell.length_a   1.000
_cell.length_b   1.000
_cell.length_c   1.000
_cell.angle_alpha   90.00
_cell.angle_beta   90.00
_cell.angle_gamma   90.00
#
_symmetry.space_group_name_H-M   'P 1'
#
loop_
_entity.id
_entity.type
_entity.pdbx_description
1 polymer ?
#
loop_
_entity_poly.entity_id
_entity_poly.type
_entity_poly.pdbx_seq_one_letter_code
_entity_poly.pdbx_strand_id
1 'polypeptide(L)'
;MKPTRSLTALLLAGALPFTGCQTYEEYGLTHKLWSDAGLTDHYEPAGTATLKTFQRPPSSRLKVSYDERREKDSSIRRRAFFLPDSAKTLAARGKPSFTSPAPGAGWVEVPVIVAGQPAPAPPLYLKLAADSKSFTIVRDGVPDGPHQLPTYVDQSSTAFRVVMTPVAVVADVTVVAVWFGIVSLYMYAGGPFHVH
;
A
#
# COMPACT_ATOMS: atom_id res chain seq x y z
N MET A 1 46.78 -0.47 36.39
CA MET A 1 46.25 0.17 35.16
C MET A 1 44.86 0.71 35.48
N LYS A 2 44.61 2.02 35.30
CA LYS A 2 43.28 2.63 35.54
C LYS A 2 42.34 2.21 34.40
N PRO A 3 41.15 1.63 34.67
CA PRO A 3 40.17 1.42 33.62
C PRO A 3 39.75 2.79 33.08
N THR A 4 39.93 2.96 31.77
CA THR A 4 39.61 4.16 31.02
C THR A 4 38.10 4.40 31.10
N ARG A 5 37.69 5.46 31.82
CA ARG A 5 36.30 5.96 31.96
C ARG A 5 35.53 6.07 30.62
N SER A 6 36.25 6.14 29.50
CA SER A 6 35.73 6.18 28.13
C SER A 6 35.03 4.88 27.69
N LEU A 7 35.51 3.70 28.11
CA LEU A 7 34.94 2.41 27.69
C LEU A 7 33.62 2.11 28.42
N THR A 8 33.52 2.49 29.69
CA THR A 8 32.31 2.36 30.50
C THR A 8 31.18 3.26 29.99
N ALA A 9 31.52 4.48 29.54
CA ALA A 9 30.57 5.39 28.91
C ALA A 9 30.07 4.87 27.55
N LEU A 10 30.94 4.20 26.76
CA LEU A 10 30.57 3.60 25.48
C LEU A 10 29.61 2.40 25.64
N LEU A 11 29.81 1.58 26.67
CA LEU A 11 28.94 0.45 27.02
C LEU A 11 27.59 0.90 27.58
N LEU A 12 27.57 1.94 28.40
CA LEU A 12 26.33 2.57 28.89
C LEU A 12 25.55 3.26 27.76
N ALA A 13 26.23 3.97 26.85
CA ALA A 13 25.61 4.52 25.64
C ALA A 13 25.12 3.41 24.70
N GLY A 14 25.85 2.30 24.62
CA GLY A 14 25.46 1.11 23.88
C GLY A 14 24.28 0.35 24.48
N ALA A 15 23.89 0.60 25.74
CA ALA A 15 22.73 -0.01 26.41
C ALA A 15 21.39 0.71 26.13
N LEU A 16 21.45 1.92 25.57
CA LEU A 16 20.28 2.70 25.16
C LEU A 16 19.35 2.03 24.13
N PRO A 17 19.79 1.13 23.22
CA PRO A 17 18.88 0.41 22.33
C PRO A 17 18.01 -0.65 23.01
N PHE A 18 18.24 -0.93 24.29
CA PHE A 18 17.53 -1.97 25.04
C PHE A 18 16.60 -1.42 26.13
N THR A 19 16.51 -0.10 26.30
CA THR A 19 15.72 0.53 27.38
C THR A 19 14.31 0.96 26.98
N GLY A 20 13.82 0.61 25.77
CA GLY A 20 12.41 0.87 25.42
C GLY A 20 11.98 0.39 24.03
N CYS A 21 10.67 0.32 23.81
CA CYS A 21 10.07 -0.03 22.51
C CYS A 21 10.49 0.93 21.39
N GLN A 22 10.71 2.22 21.70
CA GLN A 22 11.10 3.22 20.71
C GLN A 22 12.41 2.90 20.00
N THR A 23 13.38 2.30 20.69
CA THR A 23 14.68 2.00 20.06
C THR A 23 14.63 0.71 19.24
N TYR A 24 13.74 -0.24 19.58
CA TYR A 24 13.45 -1.37 18.70
C TYR A 24 12.75 -0.93 17.40
N GLU A 25 11.88 0.08 17.47
CA GLU A 25 11.24 0.67 16.28
C GLU A 25 12.26 1.34 15.34
N GLU A 26 13.28 1.99 15.90
CA GLU A 26 14.32 2.70 15.12
C GLU A 26 15.38 1.78 14.48
N TYR A 27 15.71 0.64 15.11
CA TYR A 27 16.83 -0.21 14.69
C TYR A 27 16.46 -1.65 14.33
N GLY A 28 15.27 -2.14 14.71
CA GLY A 28 14.82 -3.49 14.38
C GLY A 28 14.57 -3.65 12.89
N LEU A 29 15.29 -4.56 12.24
CA LEU A 29 15.11 -4.89 10.83
C LEU A 29 13.76 -5.56 10.60
N THR A 30 13.27 -6.36 11.56
CA THR A 30 11.91 -6.92 11.48
C THR A 30 10.88 -5.81 11.55
N HIS A 31 11.06 -4.81 12.41
CA HIS A 31 10.17 -3.66 12.46
C HIS A 31 10.18 -2.91 11.12
N LYS A 32 11.35 -2.50 10.63
CA LYS A 32 11.50 -1.78 9.35
C LYS A 32 10.90 -2.55 8.18
N LEU A 33 11.08 -3.86 8.12
CA LEU A 33 10.51 -4.69 7.05
C LEU A 33 8.98 -4.56 6.95
N TRP A 34 8.29 -4.38 8.08
CA TRP A 34 6.83 -4.32 8.14
C TRP A 34 6.26 -2.89 8.21
N SER A 35 7.03 -1.92 8.71
CA SER A 35 6.60 -0.53 8.88
C SER A 35 7.09 0.41 7.76
N ASP A 36 8.09 0.01 6.97
CA ASP A 36 8.60 0.85 5.89
C ASP A 36 7.58 0.99 4.76
N ALA A 37 7.07 2.23 4.60
CA ALA A 37 6.17 2.59 3.53
C ALA A 37 6.81 2.39 2.15
N GLY A 38 8.13 2.57 2.02
CA GLY A 38 8.88 2.32 0.79
C GLY A 38 8.96 0.85 0.39
N LEU A 39 8.60 -0.07 1.29
CA LEU A 39 8.43 -1.49 1.00
C LEU A 39 6.96 -1.87 0.74
N THR A 40 6.05 -0.90 0.65
CA THR A 40 4.65 -1.11 0.27
C THR A 40 4.42 -0.50 -1.09
N ASP A 41 4.27 -1.34 -2.11
CA ASP A 41 3.88 -0.85 -3.43
C ASP A 41 2.35 -0.77 -3.53
N HIS A 42 1.84 0.23 -4.24
CA HIS A 42 0.42 0.36 -4.53
C HIS A 42 0.10 0.21 -6.02
N TYR A 43 -1.15 -0.17 -6.30
CA TYR A 43 -1.79 0.05 -7.58
C TYR A 43 -2.71 1.25 -7.47
N GLU A 44 -2.59 2.17 -8.42
CA GLU A 44 -3.39 3.39 -8.48
C GLU A 44 -3.99 3.57 -9.88
N PRO A 45 -5.04 4.39 -10.03
CA PRO A 45 -5.51 4.79 -11.35
C PRO A 45 -4.42 5.54 -12.12
N ALA A 46 -4.17 5.15 -13.38
CA ALA A 46 -3.23 5.84 -14.27
C ALA A 46 -3.81 7.13 -14.88
N GLY A 47 -4.87 7.67 -14.27
CA GLY A 47 -5.72 8.74 -14.80
C GLY A 47 -7.07 8.23 -15.31
N THR A 48 -7.93 9.16 -15.72
CA THR A 48 -9.30 8.90 -16.19
C THR A 48 -9.48 9.07 -17.70
N ALA A 49 -8.44 9.47 -18.43
CA ALA A 49 -8.52 9.72 -19.88
C ALA A 49 -8.91 8.47 -20.69
N THR A 50 -8.57 7.27 -20.20
CA THR A 50 -8.89 5.99 -20.83
C THR A 50 -10.07 5.28 -20.15
N LEU A 51 -10.76 5.96 -19.22
CA LEU A 51 -11.92 5.40 -18.56
C LEU A 51 -13.04 5.19 -19.57
N LYS A 52 -13.50 3.95 -19.66
CA LYS A 52 -14.63 3.56 -20.51
C LYS A 52 -15.67 2.84 -19.68
N THR A 53 -16.92 3.05 -20.03
CA THR A 53 -18.03 2.34 -19.39
C THR A 53 -18.90 1.69 -20.41
N PHE A 54 -19.42 0.53 -20.03
CA PHE A 54 -20.28 -0.25 -20.89
C PHE A 54 -21.47 -0.75 -20.08
N GLN A 55 -22.62 -0.84 -20.72
CA GLN A 55 -23.81 -1.47 -20.19
C GLN A 55 -24.26 -2.59 -21.12
N ARG A 56 -24.84 -3.65 -20.58
CA ARG A 56 -25.51 -4.68 -21.39
C ARG A 56 -27.02 -4.65 -21.12
N PRO A 57 -27.82 -3.94 -21.95
CA PRO A 57 -29.26 -3.91 -21.80
C PRO A 57 -29.87 -5.33 -21.84
N PRO A 58 -30.95 -5.59 -21.07
CA PRO A 58 -31.67 -4.68 -20.19
C PRO A 58 -31.06 -4.53 -18.77
N SER A 59 -29.86 -5.05 -18.52
CA SER A 59 -29.23 -4.98 -17.20
C SER A 59 -28.86 -3.54 -16.82
N SER A 60 -29.10 -3.16 -15.56
CA SER A 60 -28.60 -1.91 -14.97
C SER A 60 -27.11 -1.94 -14.62
N ARG A 61 -26.48 -3.12 -14.70
CA ARG A 61 -25.08 -3.35 -14.33
C ARG A 61 -24.15 -2.62 -15.29
N LEU A 62 -23.23 -1.85 -14.72
CA LEU A 62 -22.21 -1.12 -15.46
C LEU A 62 -20.88 -1.84 -15.35
N LYS A 63 -20.21 -1.99 -16.48
CA LYS A 63 -18.82 -2.40 -16.54
C LYS A 63 -17.98 -1.14 -16.65
N VAL A 64 -17.10 -0.92 -15.68
CA VAL A 64 -16.16 0.19 -15.68
C VAL A 64 -14.79 -0.35 -16.03
N SER A 65 -14.18 0.17 -17.09
CA SER A 65 -12.81 -0.15 -17.50
C SER A 65 -11.93 1.08 -17.39
N TYR A 66 -10.72 0.90 -16.86
CA TYR A 66 -9.74 1.96 -16.65
C TYR A 66 -8.33 1.39 -16.74
N ASP A 67 -7.35 2.27 -16.88
CA ASP A 67 -5.93 1.91 -16.76
C ASP A 67 -5.48 2.09 -15.31
N GLU A 68 -4.86 1.06 -14.75
CA GLU A 68 -4.16 1.16 -13.46
C GLU A 68 -2.66 1.15 -13.67
N ARG A 69 -1.94 1.91 -12.86
CA ARG A 69 -0.48 2.01 -12.80
C ARG A 69 0.00 1.33 -11.53
N ARG A 70 1.03 0.51 -11.64
CA ARG A 70 1.78 -0.02 -10.50
C ARG A 70 2.85 0.98 -10.07
N GLU A 71 2.96 1.27 -8.79
CA GLU A 71 3.93 2.21 -8.25
C GLU A 71 5.38 1.77 -8.50
N LYS A 72 5.68 0.50 -8.21
CA LYS A 72 7.00 -0.11 -8.31
C LYS A 72 7.76 0.14 -9.62
N ASP A 73 7.08 -0.05 -10.74
CA ASP A 73 7.69 -0.12 -12.07
C ASP A 73 6.96 0.78 -13.08
N SER A 74 5.97 1.55 -12.64
CA SER A 74 5.09 2.37 -13.48
C SER A 74 4.38 1.59 -14.60
N SER A 75 4.30 0.25 -14.51
CA SER A 75 3.60 -0.56 -15.50
C SER A 75 2.11 -0.22 -15.51
N ILE A 76 1.57 -0.06 -16.72
CA ILE A 76 0.15 0.23 -16.94
C ILE A 76 -0.55 -1.02 -17.41
N ARG A 77 -1.71 -1.33 -16.82
CA ARG A 77 -2.58 -2.41 -17.28
C ARG A 77 -4.04 -2.03 -17.23
N ARG A 78 -4.78 -2.48 -18.24
CA ARG A 78 -6.23 -2.28 -18.33
C ARG A 78 -6.93 -3.21 -17.34
N ARG A 79 -7.80 -2.64 -16.51
CA ARG A 79 -8.70 -3.39 -15.64
C ARG A 79 -10.15 -3.09 -15.96
N ALA A 80 -11.03 -3.98 -15.56
CA ALA A 80 -12.44 -3.71 -15.51
C ALA A 80 -13.09 -4.37 -14.30
N PHE A 81 -14.12 -3.75 -13.77
CA PHE A 81 -14.95 -4.28 -12.70
C PHE A 81 -16.42 -3.93 -12.97
N PHE A 82 -17.31 -4.45 -12.14
CA PHE A 82 -18.74 -4.19 -12.28
C PHE A 82 -19.31 -3.39 -11.11
N LEU A 83 -20.24 -2.50 -11.43
CA LEU A 83 -21.12 -1.81 -10.50
C LEU A 83 -22.56 -2.33 -10.65
N PRO A 84 -23.31 -2.49 -9.54
CA PRO A 84 -22.97 -2.07 -8.17
C PRO A 84 -22.08 -3.05 -7.38
N ASP A 85 -21.76 -4.23 -7.91
CA ASP A 85 -21.07 -5.31 -7.18
C ASP A 85 -19.82 -4.86 -6.41
N SER A 86 -19.03 -3.97 -7.02
CA SER A 86 -17.77 -3.50 -6.44
C SER A 86 -17.94 -2.29 -5.51
N ALA A 87 -19.13 -1.69 -5.41
CA ALA A 87 -19.34 -0.40 -4.73
C ALA A 87 -18.88 -0.42 -3.27
N LYS A 88 -19.21 -1.47 -2.51
CA LYS A 88 -18.78 -1.64 -1.12
C LYS A 88 -17.25 -1.75 -1.00
N THR A 89 -16.63 -2.50 -1.91
CA THR A 89 -15.17 -2.69 -1.94
C THR A 89 -14.45 -1.38 -2.30
N LEU A 90 -14.98 -0.62 -3.26
CA LEU A 90 -14.44 0.70 -3.62
C LEU A 90 -14.53 1.68 -2.45
N ALA A 91 -15.68 1.71 -1.75
CA ALA A 91 -15.85 2.55 -0.56
C ALA A 91 -14.85 2.21 0.56
N ALA A 92 -14.47 0.93 0.68
CA ALA A 92 -13.46 0.46 1.62
C ALA A 92 -12.00 0.60 1.12
N ARG A 93 -11.77 1.26 -0.04
CA ARG A 93 -10.45 1.33 -0.70
C ARG A 93 -9.81 -0.05 -0.92
N GLY A 94 -10.64 -1.06 -1.15
CA GLY A 94 -10.21 -2.43 -1.39
C GLY A 94 -10.00 -2.73 -2.88
N LYS A 95 -9.37 -3.88 -3.15
CA LYS A 95 -9.21 -4.42 -4.50
C LYS A 95 -10.52 -5.07 -4.97
N PRO A 96 -11.19 -4.56 -6.02
CA PRO A 96 -12.41 -5.16 -6.53
C PRO A 96 -12.13 -6.47 -7.29
N SER A 97 -13.18 -7.26 -7.49
CA SER A 97 -13.13 -8.43 -8.36
C SER A 97 -13.04 -8.01 -9.81
N PHE A 98 -11.83 -8.08 -10.37
CA PHE A 98 -11.60 -7.71 -11.76
C PHE A 98 -12.14 -8.75 -12.74
N THR A 99 -12.65 -8.26 -13.87
CA THR A 99 -13.12 -9.04 -15.02
C THR A 99 -12.28 -8.71 -16.25
N SER A 100 -12.49 -9.45 -17.35
CA SER A 100 -11.88 -9.15 -18.65
C SER A 100 -12.19 -7.71 -19.05
N PRO A 101 -11.21 -6.90 -19.50
CA PRO A 101 -11.46 -5.53 -19.93
C PRO A 101 -12.28 -5.41 -21.20
N ALA A 102 -12.12 -6.37 -22.12
CA ALA A 102 -12.80 -6.32 -23.42
C ALA A 102 -14.33 -6.42 -23.24
N PRO A 103 -15.13 -5.56 -23.87
CA PRO A 103 -16.57 -5.74 -23.91
C PRO A 103 -16.91 -7.02 -24.69
N GLY A 104 -17.90 -7.78 -24.22
CA GLY A 104 -18.41 -8.92 -24.97
C GLY A 104 -19.42 -8.49 -26.04
N ALA A 105 -20.05 -9.46 -26.72
CA ALA A 105 -21.18 -9.17 -27.60
C ALA A 105 -22.36 -8.54 -26.82
N GLY A 106 -23.02 -7.55 -27.44
CA GLY A 106 -24.22 -6.89 -26.90
C GLY A 106 -23.96 -5.81 -25.83
N TRP A 107 -22.69 -5.46 -25.57
CA TRP A 107 -22.35 -4.33 -24.70
C TRP A 107 -22.42 -3.02 -25.49
N VAL A 108 -23.07 -2.02 -24.91
CA VAL A 108 -23.17 -0.65 -25.44
C VAL A 108 -22.29 0.26 -24.60
N GLU A 109 -21.50 1.11 -25.25
CA GLU A 109 -20.66 2.09 -24.57
C GLU A 109 -21.54 3.19 -23.96
N VAL A 110 -21.29 3.49 -22.69
CA VAL A 110 -21.95 4.56 -21.95
C VAL A 110 -21.03 5.79 -22.01
N PRO A 111 -21.54 6.97 -22.39
CA PRO A 111 -20.72 8.17 -22.49
C PRO A 111 -20.03 8.53 -21.17
N VAL A 112 -18.78 8.96 -21.27
CA VAL A 112 -18.00 9.50 -20.14
C VAL A 112 -17.69 10.95 -20.46
N ILE A 113 -18.13 11.87 -19.60
CA ILE A 113 -17.89 13.31 -19.72
C ILE A 113 -16.87 13.79 -18.69
N VAL A 114 -16.03 14.72 -19.11
CA VAL A 114 -15.10 15.45 -18.25
C VAL A 114 -15.81 16.69 -17.71
N ALA A 115 -15.43 17.15 -16.51
CA ALA A 115 -15.92 18.40 -15.95
C ALA A 115 -15.78 19.56 -16.95
N GLY A 116 -16.88 20.29 -17.18
CA GLY A 116 -16.95 21.41 -18.13
C GLY A 116 -17.51 21.04 -19.51
N GLN A 117 -17.67 19.76 -19.84
CA GLN A 117 -18.37 19.32 -21.04
C GLN A 117 -19.89 19.35 -20.83
N PRO A 118 -20.69 19.66 -21.88
CA PRO A 118 -22.14 19.61 -21.81
C PRO A 118 -22.62 18.18 -21.54
N ALA A 119 -23.74 18.06 -20.83
CA ALA A 119 -24.36 16.76 -20.58
C ALA A 119 -24.77 16.10 -21.90
N PRO A 120 -24.52 14.79 -22.08
CA PRO A 120 -24.83 14.10 -23.31
C PRO A 120 -26.35 13.83 -23.38
N ALA A 121 -26.88 13.64 -24.59
CA ALA A 121 -28.31 13.35 -24.80
C ALA A 121 -28.81 12.05 -24.15
N PRO A 122 -28.01 10.96 -24.06
CA PRO A 122 -28.45 9.74 -23.39
C PRO A 122 -28.73 9.95 -21.90
N PRO A 123 -29.73 9.26 -21.34
CA PRO A 123 -30.11 9.39 -19.93
C PRO A 123 -29.05 8.84 -18.97
N LEU A 124 -28.12 8.00 -19.45
CA LEU A 124 -27.07 7.38 -18.67
C LEU A 124 -25.70 7.83 -19.16
N TYR A 125 -24.92 8.41 -18.26
CA TYR A 125 -23.53 8.79 -18.53
C TYR A 125 -22.72 8.80 -17.23
N LEU A 126 -21.39 8.83 -17.36
CA LEU A 126 -20.49 9.06 -16.24
C LEU A 126 -19.91 10.45 -16.31
N LYS A 127 -19.83 11.12 -15.17
CA LYS A 127 -19.14 12.40 -15.01
C LYS A 127 -17.85 12.19 -14.24
N LEU A 128 -16.72 12.47 -14.86
CA LEU A 128 -15.41 12.45 -14.21
C LEU A 128 -15.26 13.67 -13.30
N ALA A 129 -14.72 13.44 -12.10
CA ALA A 129 -14.33 14.50 -11.20
C ALA A 129 -12.98 15.12 -11.64
N ALA A 130 -12.73 16.35 -11.17
CA ALA A 130 -11.49 17.08 -11.49
C ALA A 130 -10.22 16.39 -10.93
N ASP A 131 -10.36 15.56 -9.91
CA ASP A 131 -9.26 14.79 -9.31
C ASP A 131 -8.72 13.67 -10.23
N SER A 132 -9.40 13.38 -11.34
CA SER A 132 -9.07 12.29 -12.26
C SER A 132 -8.93 10.92 -11.57
N LYS A 133 -9.60 10.75 -10.43
CA LYS A 133 -9.60 9.53 -9.60
C LYS A 133 -10.99 9.12 -9.16
N SER A 134 -11.99 9.99 -9.32
CA SER A 134 -13.38 9.69 -9.01
C SER A 134 -14.32 10.01 -10.17
N PHE A 135 -15.49 9.37 -10.13
CA PHE A 135 -16.56 9.56 -11.10
C PHE A 135 -17.93 9.44 -10.44
N THR A 136 -18.92 10.10 -11.03
CA THR A 136 -20.32 10.00 -10.65
C THR A 136 -21.10 9.40 -11.80
N ILE A 137 -21.94 8.41 -11.53
CA ILE A 137 -22.88 7.88 -12.51
C ILE A 137 -24.09 8.80 -12.50
N VAL A 138 -24.57 9.24 -13.66
CA VAL A 138 -25.82 10.00 -13.76
C VAL A 138 -26.81 9.18 -14.55
N ARG A 139 -27.97 8.90 -13.96
CA ARG A 139 -29.06 8.16 -14.60
C ARG A 139 -30.33 9.00 -14.52
N ASP A 140 -30.89 9.35 -15.67
CA ASP A 140 -32.11 10.17 -15.78
C ASP A 140 -31.98 11.49 -14.99
N GLY A 141 -30.78 12.08 -15.00
CA GLY A 141 -30.44 13.30 -14.25
C GLY A 141 -30.16 13.08 -12.75
N VAL A 142 -30.37 11.87 -12.22
CA VAL A 142 -30.09 11.53 -10.82
C VAL A 142 -28.63 11.07 -10.67
N PRO A 143 -27.81 11.77 -9.88
CA PRO A 143 -26.43 11.36 -9.61
C PRO A 143 -26.35 10.23 -8.58
N ASP A 144 -25.48 9.25 -8.84
CA ASP A 144 -25.07 8.14 -7.97
C ASP A 144 -23.54 8.15 -7.86
N GLY A 145 -23.03 8.49 -6.68
CA GLY A 145 -21.60 8.70 -6.42
C GLY A 145 -21.33 9.85 -5.44
N PRO A 146 -20.06 10.24 -5.24
CA PRO A 146 -18.88 9.88 -6.05
C PRO A 146 -18.36 8.46 -5.77
N HIS A 147 -17.97 7.75 -6.84
CA HIS A 147 -17.22 6.50 -6.77
C HIS A 147 -15.74 6.77 -7.03
N GLN A 148 -14.88 6.29 -6.14
CA GLN A 148 -13.43 6.35 -6.34
C GLN A 148 -12.98 5.15 -7.17
N LEU A 149 -12.06 5.39 -8.11
CA LEU A 149 -11.34 4.31 -8.76
C LEU A 149 -10.44 3.59 -7.75
N PRO A 150 -10.21 2.28 -7.92
CA PRO A 150 -9.46 1.49 -6.95
C PRO A 150 -8.02 2.00 -6.75
N THR A 151 -7.66 2.22 -5.49
CA THR A 151 -6.27 2.28 -5.01
C THR A 151 -6.09 1.18 -3.97
N TYR A 152 -5.16 0.26 -4.17
CA TYR A 152 -4.98 -0.90 -3.28
C TYR A 152 -3.51 -1.35 -3.22
N VAL A 153 -3.14 -2.03 -2.13
CA VAL A 153 -1.78 -2.55 -1.90
C VAL A 153 -1.46 -3.69 -2.88
N ASP A 154 -0.25 -3.67 -3.43
CA ASP A 154 0.30 -4.78 -4.18
C ASP A 154 0.69 -5.93 -3.24
N GLN A 155 -0.03 -7.04 -3.34
CA GLN A 155 0.21 -8.23 -2.52
C GLN A 155 1.61 -8.84 -2.68
N SER A 156 2.34 -8.52 -3.76
CA SER A 156 3.73 -8.98 -3.92
C SER A 156 4.67 -8.37 -2.87
N SER A 157 4.38 -7.16 -2.39
CA SER A 157 5.11 -6.54 -1.27
C SER A 157 4.94 -7.32 0.02
N THR A 158 3.71 -7.75 0.34
CA THR A 158 3.42 -8.63 1.49
C THR A 158 4.14 -9.96 1.37
N ALA A 159 4.13 -10.59 0.19
CA ALA A 159 4.84 -11.85 -0.04
C ALA A 159 6.35 -11.71 0.20
N PHE A 160 6.96 -10.64 -0.31
CA PHE A 160 8.37 -10.32 -0.06
C PHE A 160 8.66 -10.17 1.45
N ARG A 161 7.82 -9.46 2.19
CA ARG A 161 7.96 -9.31 3.66
C ARG A 161 7.90 -10.63 4.39
N VAL A 162 6.94 -11.49 4.04
CA VAL A 162 6.83 -12.83 4.65
C VAL A 162 8.10 -13.64 4.42
N VAL A 163 8.65 -13.61 3.20
CA VAL A 163 9.90 -14.32 2.85
C VAL A 163 11.12 -13.74 3.58
N MET A 164 11.18 -12.41 3.75
CA MET A 164 12.31 -11.73 4.40
C MET A 164 12.24 -11.72 5.93
N THR A 165 11.08 -12.04 6.51
CA THR A 165 10.89 -11.99 7.97
C THR A 165 11.88 -12.90 8.72
N PRO A 166 12.11 -14.17 8.32
CA PRO A 166 13.11 -15.01 9.00
C PRO A 166 14.52 -14.41 8.96
N VAL A 167 14.91 -13.80 7.84
CA VAL A 167 16.23 -13.15 7.69
C VAL A 167 16.34 -11.94 8.62
N ALA A 168 15.29 -11.11 8.66
CA ALA A 168 15.23 -9.95 9.55
C ALA A 168 15.29 -10.35 11.03
N VAL A 169 14.58 -11.41 11.43
CA VAL A 169 14.62 -11.95 12.79
C VAL A 169 16.01 -12.45 13.17
N VAL A 170 16.69 -13.21 12.28
CA VAL A 170 18.07 -13.67 12.53
C VAL A 170 19.01 -12.49 12.68
N ALA A 171 18.88 -11.46 11.85
CA ALA A 171 19.70 -10.27 11.93
C ALA A 171 19.47 -9.50 13.24
N ASP A 172 18.22 -9.31 13.65
CA ASP A 172 17.86 -8.69 14.94
C ASP A 172 18.47 -9.47 16.12
N VAL A 173 18.27 -10.80 16.16
CA VAL A 173 18.83 -11.66 17.21
C VAL A 173 20.36 -11.61 17.22
N THR A 174 21.01 -11.55 16.06
CA THR A 174 22.48 -11.48 15.96
C THR A 174 23.00 -10.17 16.57
N VAL A 175 22.35 -9.04 16.28
CA VAL A 175 22.71 -7.73 16.87
C VAL A 175 22.60 -7.80 18.40
N VAL A 176 21.52 -8.39 18.91
CA VAL A 176 21.33 -8.59 20.36
C VAL A 176 22.41 -9.49 20.96
N ALA A 177 22.70 -10.63 20.33
CA ALA A 177 23.71 -11.58 20.83
C ALA A 177 25.13 -11.00 20.84
N VAL A 178 25.51 -10.26 19.79
CA VAL A 178 26.80 -9.56 19.71
C VAL A 178 26.92 -8.55 20.86
N TRP A 179 25.85 -7.80 21.11
CA TRP A 179 25.83 -6.84 22.20
C TRP A 179 26.04 -7.49 23.57
N PHE A 180 25.29 -8.56 23.88
CA PHE A 180 25.50 -9.34 25.10
C PHE A 180 26.91 -9.90 25.19
N GLY A 181 27.46 -10.43 24.09
CA GLY A 181 28.84 -10.92 24.05
C GLY A 181 29.88 -9.87 24.41
N ILE A 182 29.73 -8.63 23.89
CA ILE A 182 30.61 -7.50 24.22
C ILE A 182 30.50 -7.15 25.70
N VAL A 183 29.29 -7.08 26.25
CA VAL A 183 29.06 -6.79 27.68
C VAL A 183 29.64 -7.87 28.57
N SER A 184 29.39 -9.15 28.27
CA SER A 184 29.92 -10.28 29.03
C SER A 184 31.44 -10.32 29.00
N LEU A 185 32.06 -10.09 27.83
CA LEU A 185 33.52 -10.01 27.71
C LEU A 185 34.09 -8.84 28.54
N TYR A 186 33.43 -7.67 28.52
CA TYR A 186 33.85 -6.53 29.33
C TYR A 186 33.76 -6.81 30.83
N MET A 187 32.67 -7.45 31.29
CA MET A 187 32.52 -7.85 32.69
C MET A 187 33.60 -8.85 33.09
N TYR A 188 33.87 -9.85 32.25
CA TYR A 188 34.91 -10.86 32.50
C TYR A 188 36.33 -10.27 32.54
N ALA A 189 36.63 -9.29 31.68
CA ALA A 189 37.94 -8.64 31.59
C ALA A 189 38.24 -7.62 32.71
N GLY A 190 37.44 -7.58 33.79
CA GLY A 190 37.69 -6.71 34.95
C GLY A 190 36.97 -5.37 34.90
N GLY A 191 35.76 -5.32 34.34
CA GLY A 191 34.86 -4.17 34.48
C GLY A 191 34.63 -3.78 35.96
N PRO A 192 34.21 -2.53 36.24
CA PRO A 192 34.17 -1.94 37.59
C PRO A 192 33.23 -2.61 38.62
N PHE A 193 32.66 -3.77 38.31
CA PHE A 193 31.77 -4.55 39.16
C PHE A 193 32.42 -5.86 39.68
N HIS A 194 33.75 -5.96 39.73
CA HIS A 194 34.41 -6.97 40.57
C HIS A 194 34.13 -6.66 42.04
N VAL A 195 33.02 -7.23 42.54
CA VAL A 195 32.70 -7.28 43.97
C VAL A 195 33.59 -8.35 44.59
N HIS A 196 34.56 -7.90 45.40
CA HIS A 196 35.10 -8.71 46.49
C HIS A 196 34.13 -8.69 47.67
#